data_AF-A0A345C2E8-F1
#
_entry.id   AF-A0A345C2E8-F1
#
_cell.length_a   1.000
_cell.length_b   1.000
_cell.length_c   1.000
_cell.angle_alpha   90.00
_cell.angle_beta   90.00
_cell.angle_gamma   90.00
#
_symmetry.space_group_name_H-M   'P 1'
#
loop_
_entity.id
_entity.type
_entity.pdbx_description
1 polymer ?
#
loop_
_entity_poly.entity_id
_entity_poly.type
_entity_poly.pdbx_seq_one_letter_code
_entity_poly.pdbx_strand_id
1 'polypeptide(L)' 'MCIDSNVKHEFTFTPSFSIYITCDSEEEINALYEKLVLNGQALMPLDNYGFSKKFGWINDQFGVSWQLNLPIV' A
#
# COMPACT_ATOMS: atom_id res chain seq x y z
N MET A 1 5.97 -16.27 0.11
CA MET A 1 5.66 -16.38 1.56
C MET A 1 4.14 -16.57 1.66
N CYS A 2 3.65 -17.63 2.29
CA CYS A 2 2.21 -17.79 2.57
C CYS A 2 2.00 -17.63 4.07
N ILE A 3 1.16 -16.67 4.46
CA ILE A 3 0.74 -16.43 5.84
C ILE A 3 -0.74 -16.80 5.89
N ASP A 4 -1.02 -18.05 6.24
CA ASP A 4 -2.38 -18.55 6.38
C ASP A 4 -2.54 -19.23 7.74
N SER A 5 -3.68 -19.00 8.39
CA SER A 5 -4.05 -19.58 9.67
C SER A 5 -5.43 -20.20 9.51
N ASN A 6 -5.55 -21.49 9.85
CA ASN A 6 -6.83 -22.19 9.81
C ASN A 6 -7.79 -21.78 10.96
N VAL A 7 -7.31 -20.98 11.92
CA VAL A 7 -8.11 -20.47 13.03
C VAL A 7 -8.93 -19.28 12.54
N LYS A 8 -10.24 -19.28 12.84
CA LYS A 8 -11.10 -18.13 12.57
C LYS A 8 -10.81 -17.03 13.60
N HIS A 9 -10.39 -15.87 13.12
CA HIS A 9 -10.16 -14.68 13.93
C HIS A 9 -11.34 -13.70 13.79
N GLU A 10 -11.58 -12.91 14.83
CA GLU A 10 -12.59 -11.82 14.81
C GLU A 10 -12.12 -10.58 14.04
N PHE A 11 -10.87 -10.57 13.57
CA PHE A 11 -10.28 -9.50 12.76
C PHE A 11 -9.92 -9.99 11.37
N THR A 12 -9.91 -9.07 10.42
CA THR A 12 -9.37 -9.26 9.07
C THR A 12 -8.06 -8.47 8.91
N PHE A 13 -7.55 -8.33 7.70
CA PHE A 13 -6.42 -7.44 7.43
C PHE A 13 -6.69 -6.03 7.97
N THR A 14 -5.66 -5.45 8.57
CA THR A 14 -5.70 -4.10 9.13
C THR A 14 -4.45 -3.33 8.73
N PRO A 15 -4.49 -1.99 8.70
CA PRO A 15 -3.30 -1.17 8.46
C PRO A 15 -2.20 -1.32 9.53
N SER A 16 -2.47 -1.98 10.66
CA SER A 16 -1.46 -2.27 11.69
C SER A 16 -0.32 -3.16 11.18
N PHE A 17 -0.57 -3.91 10.11
CA PHE A 17 0.46 -4.61 9.34
C PHE A 17 0.31 -4.26 7.86
N SER A 18 1.39 -3.88 7.21
CA SER A 18 1.38 -3.47 5.80
C SER A 18 2.62 -3.94 5.08
N ILE A 19 2.48 -4.13 3.76
CA ILE A 19 3.62 -4.34 2.86
C ILE A 19 4.15 -2.98 2.44
N TYR A 20 5.45 -2.76 2.63
CA TYR A 20 6.12 -1.53 2.21
C TYR A 20 6.93 -1.78 0.94
N ILE A 21 6.67 -0.99 -0.10
CA ILE A 21 7.37 -1.07 -1.38
C ILE A 21 8.13 0.23 -1.60
N THR A 22 9.44 0.12 -1.76
CA THR A 22 10.28 1.20 -2.28
C THR A 22 10.28 1.13 -3.80
N CYS A 23 9.75 2.15 -4.45
CA CYS A 23 9.72 2.28 -5.90
C CYS A 23 10.95 3.05 -6.40
N ASP A 24 11.36 2.75 -7.63
CA ASP A 24 12.54 3.33 -8.28
C ASP A 24 12.18 4.47 -9.25
N SER A 25 10.92 4.56 -9.70
CA SER A 25 10.47 5.60 -10.62
C SER A 25 9.06 6.11 -10.36
N GLU A 26 8.72 7.27 -10.95
CA GLU A 26 7.36 7.81 -10.90
C GLU A 26 6.36 6.95 -11.68
N GLU A 27 6.79 6.36 -12.78
CA GLU A 27 5.98 5.46 -13.60
C GLU A 27 5.60 4.21 -12.81
N GLU A 28 6.56 3.62 -12.08
CA GLU A 28 6.31 2.44 -11.24
C GLU A 28 5.31 2.74 -10.13
N ILE A 29 5.54 3.80 -9.34
CA ILE A 29 4.65 4.11 -8.20
C ILE A 29 3.24 4.49 -8.66
N ASN A 30 3.10 5.24 -9.76
CA ASN A 30 1.78 5.58 -10.30
C ASN A 30 1.06 4.31 -10.80
N ALA A 31 1.75 3.43 -11.53
CA ALA A 31 1.14 2.21 -12.05
C ALA A 31 0.74 1.21 -10.95
N LEU A 32 1.52 1.10 -9.88
CA LEU A 32 1.17 0.30 -8.71
C LEU A 32 -0.02 0.90 -7.96
N TYR A 33 0.00 2.22 -7.74
CA TYR A 33 -1.08 2.92 -7.05
C TYR A 33 -2.43 2.75 -7.77
N GLU A 34 -2.48 2.98 -9.08
CA GLU A 34 -3.71 2.83 -9.88
C GLU A 34 -4.30 1.42 -9.80
N LYS A 35 -3.45 0.39 -9.79
CA LYS A 35 -3.89 -1.01 -9.69
C LYS A 35 -4.36 -1.39 -8.29
N LEU A 36 -3.66 -0.92 -7.25
CA LEU A 36 -3.97 -1.25 -5.86
C LEU A 36 -5.19 -0.50 -5.34
N VAL A 37 -5.40 0.74 -5.78
CA VAL A 37 -6.56 1.54 -5.38
C VAL A 37 -7.83 1.13 -6.11
N LEU A 38 -7.72 0.40 -7.24
CA LEU A 38 -8.86 -0.10 -7.97
C LEU A 38 -9.70 -1.03 -7.10
N ASN A 39 -10.94 -0.63 -6.80
CA ASN A 39 -11.84 -1.29 -5.83
C ASN A 39 -11.29 -1.39 -4.40
N GLY A 40 -10.20 -0.68 -4.12
CA GLY A 40 -9.64 -0.51 -2.79
C GLY A 40 -10.01 0.84 -2.19
N GLN A 41 -9.24 1.24 -1.19
CA GLN A 41 -9.39 2.50 -0.47
C GLN A 41 -8.03 3.15 -0.27
N ALA A 42 -7.87 4.39 -0.73
CA ALA A 42 -6.74 5.22 -0.33
C ALA A 42 -6.94 5.69 1.13
N LEU A 43 -6.05 5.27 2.02
CA LEU A 43 -5.96 5.80 3.39
C LEU A 43 -5.19 7.13 3.40
N MET A 44 -4.11 7.17 2.62
CA MET A 44 -3.37 8.38 2.26
C MET A 44 -3.20 8.37 0.74
N PRO A 45 -3.91 9.25 0.00
CA PRO A 45 -3.77 9.34 -1.45
C PRO A 45 -2.32 9.58 -1.87
N LEU A 46 -1.95 9.13 -3.07
CA LEU A 46 -0.58 9.31 -3.58
C LEU A 46 -0.24 10.79 -3.72
N ASP A 47 0.70 11.28 -2.92
CA ASP A 47 1.14 12.68 -2.96
C ASP A 47 2.54 12.84 -2.34
N ASN A 48 3.09 14.05 -2.38
CA ASN A 48 4.29 14.43 -1.64
C ASN A 48 3.92 14.90 -0.22
N TYR A 49 4.22 14.05 0.77
CA TYR A 49 3.97 14.33 2.18
C TYR A 49 5.21 14.92 2.91
N GLY A 50 6.24 15.36 2.18
CA GLY A 50 7.41 16.07 2.70
C GLY A 50 8.57 15.19 3.16
N PHE A 51 8.38 13.87 3.27
CA PHE A 51 9.43 12.91 3.65
C PHE A 51 9.91 12.02 2.49
N SER A 52 9.22 12.07 1.36
CA SER A 52 9.59 11.34 0.14
C SER A 52 9.16 12.14 -1.09
N LYS A 53 9.60 11.73 -2.28
CA LYS A 53 9.17 12.39 -3.53
C LYS A 53 7.69 12.13 -3.77
N LYS A 54 7.23 10.91 -3.52
CA LYS A 54 5.82 10.49 -3.48
C LYS A 54 5.63 9.38 -2.46
N PHE A 55 4.51 9.41 -1.75
CA PHE A 55 4.09 8.36 -0.84
C PHE A 55 2.58 8.13 -0.97
N GLY A 56 2.15 6.89 -0.84
CA GLY A 56 0.74 6.53 -0.80
C GLY A 56 0.51 5.34 0.13
N TRP A 57 -0.65 5.33 0.79
CA TRP A 57 -1.08 4.23 1.65
C TRP A 57 -2.48 3.77 1.23
N ILE A 58 -2.58 2.52 0.79
CA ILE A 58 -3.78 1.94 0.18
C ILE A 58 -4.14 0.64 0.90
N ASN A 59 -5.43 0.43 1.15
CA ASN A 59 -5.98 -0.91 1.34
C ASN A 59 -6.51 -1.40 -0.01
N ASP A 60 -6.03 -2.53 -0.50
CA ASP A 60 -6.50 -3.07 -1.78
C ASP A 60 -7.91 -3.68 -1.69
N GLN A 61 -8.44 -4.17 -2.81
CA GLN A 61 -9.76 -4.80 -2.88
C GLN A 61 -9.94 -6.05 -1.99
N PHE A 62 -8.84 -6.62 -1.48
CA PHE A 62 -8.84 -7.78 -0.58
C PHE A 62 -8.65 -7.36 0.89
N GLY A 63 -8.48 -6.06 1.15
CA GLY A 63 -8.26 -5.49 2.48
C GLY A 63 -6.79 -5.45 2.91
N VAL A 64 -5.84 -5.92 2.10
CA VAL A 64 -4.41 -5.90 2.44
C VAL A 64 -3.90 -4.47 2.38
N SER A 65 -3.09 -4.08 3.37
CA SER A 65 -2.55 -2.73 3.47
C SER A 65 -1.17 -2.61 2.81
N TRP A 66 -1.00 -1.58 1.98
CA TRP A 66 0.18 -1.32 1.17
C TRP A 66 0.66 0.12 1.38
N GLN A 67 1.96 0.28 1.62
CA GLN A 67 2.65 1.56 1.61
C GLN A 67 3.58 1.60 0.40
N LEU A 68 3.37 2.57 -0.48
CA LEU A 68 4.22 2.80 -1.65
C LEU A 68 5.05 4.06 -1.41
N ASN A 69 6.35 3.97 -1.64
CA ASN A 69 7.26 5.08 -1.39
C ASN A 69 8.27 5.25 -2.52
N LEU A 70 8.33 6.45 -3.08
CA LEU A 70 9.39 6.88 -3.99
C LEU A 70 10.33 7.82 -3.21
N PRO A 71 11.56 7.39 -2.85
CA PRO A 71 12.48 8.19 -2.04
C PRO A 71 12.85 9.53 -2.68
N ILE A 72 13.25 10.48 -1.84
CA ILE A 72 14.05 11.63 -2.30
C ILE A 72 15.46 11.09 -2.49
N VAL A 73 16.03 11.29 -3.69
CA VAL A 73 17.42 10.93 -4.00
C VAL A 73 18.38 11.74 -3.16
#